data_AF-A0A2G7HK02-F1
#
_entry.id   AF-A0A2G7HK02-F1
#
_cell.length_a   1.000
_cell.length_b   1.000
_cell.length_c   1.000
_cell.angle_alpha   90.00
_cell.angle_beta   90.00
_cell.angle_gamma   90.00
#
_symmetry.space_group_name_H-M   'P 1'
#
loop_
_entity.id
_entity.type
_entity.pdbx_description
1 polymer ?
#
loop_
_entity_poly.entity_id
_entity_poly.type
_entity_poly.pdbx_seq_one_letter_code
_entity_poly.pdbx_strand_id
1 'polypeptide(L)'
;MSALYDVAHGAGLAVIFPAWMKHVMKNAVDKFAQMAVRVWGCEMDFENPEKTALEGIHRLENFLKSIGMTLTFEEIGAKESDIPYMVEKLMNGKDKVSSLVGLTAKDVEEIYRLAL
;
A
#
# COMPACT_ATOMS: atom_id res chain seq x y z
N MET A 1 9.54 -0.35 -9.88
CA MET A 1 8.28 -0.25 -10.63
C MET A 1 8.51 0.41 -11.99
N SER A 2 8.54 1.74 -12.14
CA SER A 2 8.67 2.40 -13.46
C SER A 2 9.92 2.02 -14.25
N ALA A 3 11.06 1.81 -13.58
CA ALA A 3 12.31 1.41 -14.24
C ALA A 3 12.36 -0.05 -14.73
N LEU A 4 11.46 -0.92 -14.25
CA LEU A 4 11.42 -2.35 -14.61
C LEU A 4 10.29 -2.68 -15.58
N TYR A 5 9.14 -2.03 -15.43
CA TYR A 5 7.91 -2.41 -16.14
C TYR A 5 7.41 -1.31 -17.08
N ASP A 6 8.15 -0.20 -17.23
CA ASP A 6 7.75 0.97 -18.03
C ASP A 6 6.33 1.48 -17.69
N VAL A 7 5.97 1.39 -16.40
CA VAL A 7 4.66 1.80 -15.89
C VAL A 7 4.71 3.26 -15.46
N ALA A 8 3.70 4.03 -15.85
CA ALA A 8 3.49 5.40 -15.39
C ALA A 8 3.58 5.46 -13.86
N HIS A 9 4.31 6.45 -13.33
CA HIS A 9 4.62 6.54 -11.89
C HIS A 9 3.36 6.41 -11.00
N GLY A 10 2.24 7.01 -11.41
CA GLY A 10 0.96 6.92 -10.71
C GLY A 10 0.35 5.51 -10.66
N ALA A 11 0.48 4.72 -11.73
CA ALA A 11 -0.05 3.35 -11.75
C ALA A 11 0.77 2.41 -10.87
N GLY A 12 2.11 2.57 -10.81
CA GLY A 12 2.94 1.82 -9.87
C GLY A 12 2.65 2.15 -8.40
N LEU A 13 2.29 3.40 -8.10
CA LEU A 13 1.87 3.81 -6.76
C LEU A 13 0.48 3.28 -6.40
N ALA A 14 -0.46 3.24 -7.35
CA ALA A 14 -1.82 2.74 -7.11
C ALA A 14 -1.82 1.27 -6.64
N VAL A 15 -0.89 0.46 -7.14
CA VAL A 15 -0.70 -0.94 -6.77
C VAL A 15 -0.13 -1.10 -5.35
N ILE A 16 0.93 -0.34 -5.03
CA ILE A 16 1.66 -0.49 -3.75
C ILE A 16 0.95 0.20 -2.58
N PHE A 17 0.29 1.32 -2.83
CA PHE A 17 -0.17 2.19 -1.77
C PHE A 17 -1.22 1.52 -0.87
N PRO A 18 -2.27 0.83 -1.37
CA PRO A 18 -3.20 0.09 -0.52
C PRO A 18 -2.54 -1.04 0.28
N ALA A 19 -1.61 -1.77 -0.34
CA ALA A 19 -0.84 -2.83 0.32
C ALA A 19 0.03 -2.29 1.46
N TRP A 20 0.71 -1.16 1.23
CA TRP A 20 1.45 -0.44 2.25
C TRP A 20 0.55 0.03 3.39
N MET A 21 -0.63 0.59 3.08
CA MET A 21 -1.58 1.01 4.10
C MET A 21 -2.03 -0.17 4.97
N LYS A 22 -2.36 -1.32 4.37
CA LYS A 22 -2.72 -2.55 5.11
C LYS A 22 -1.61 -3.00 6.07
N HIS A 23 -0.35 -2.92 5.63
CA HIS A 23 0.81 -3.27 6.46
C HIS A 23 1.00 -2.35 7.66
N VAL A 24 0.95 -1.03 7.44
CA VAL A 24 1.30 -0.04 8.47
C VAL A 24 0.12 0.45 9.30
N MET A 25 -1.13 0.12 8.91
CA MET A 25 -2.34 0.68 9.53
C MET A 25 -2.40 0.43 11.04
N LYS A 26 -1.98 -0.76 11.49
CA LYS A 26 -1.96 -1.10 12.92
C LYS A 26 -1.06 -0.20 13.76
N ASN A 27 -0.06 0.44 13.15
CA ASN A 27 0.81 1.39 13.85
C ASN A 27 0.20 2.78 14.01
N ALA A 28 -0.88 3.09 13.31
CA ALA A 28 -1.50 4.41 13.30
C ALA A 28 -3.01 4.36 13.04
N VAL A 29 -3.72 3.43 13.69
CA VAL A 29 -5.14 3.15 13.46
C VAL A 29 -5.98 4.43 13.44
N ASP A 30 -5.79 5.31 14.43
CA ASP A 30 -6.54 6.57 14.54
C ASP A 30 -6.36 7.49 13.32
N LYS A 31 -5.17 7.51 12.71
CA LYS A 31 -4.92 8.31 11.50
C LYS A 31 -5.68 7.74 10.31
N PHE A 32 -5.71 6.42 10.16
CA PHE A 32 -6.43 5.76 9.07
C PHE A 32 -7.94 5.81 9.26
N ALA A 33 -8.43 5.65 10.49
CA ALA A 33 -9.84 5.85 10.84
C ALA A 33 -10.26 7.31 10.59
N GLN A 34 -9.43 8.29 10.96
CA GLN A 34 -9.68 9.70 10.63
C GLN A 34 -9.76 9.94 9.12
N MET A 35 -8.86 9.35 8.33
CA MET A 35 -8.92 9.42 6.87
C MET A 35 -10.23 8.82 6.35
N ALA A 36 -10.62 7.64 6.84
CA ALA A 36 -11.87 6.98 6.46
C ALA A 36 -13.08 7.88 6.69
N VAL A 37 -13.18 8.51 7.87
CA VAL A 37 -14.28 9.41 8.20
C VAL A 37 -14.24 10.69 7.35
N ARG A 38 -13.09 11.37 7.30
CA ARG A 38 -12.99 12.72 6.70
C ARG A 38 -12.97 12.75 5.19
N VAL A 39 -12.40 11.73 4.56
CA VAL A 39 -12.25 11.66 3.10
C VAL A 39 -13.36 10.85 2.47
N TRP A 40 -13.71 9.71 3.09
CA TRP A 40 -14.65 8.75 2.53
C TRP A 40 -16.03 8.77 3.18
N GLY A 41 -16.22 9.57 4.24
CA GLY A 41 -17.50 9.69 4.93
C GLY A 41 -17.90 8.42 5.71
N CYS A 42 -16.94 7.57 6.08
CA CYS A 42 -17.23 6.38 6.89
C CYS A 42 -17.74 6.79 8.28
N GLU A 43 -18.62 5.98 8.86
CA GLU A 43 -19.02 6.13 10.26
C GLU A 43 -17.91 5.62 11.18
N MET A 44 -17.59 6.38 12.23
CA MET A 44 -16.56 6.01 13.19
C MET A 44 -17.08 4.94 14.15
N ASP A 45 -16.43 3.78 14.14
CA ASP A 45 -16.58 2.75 15.17
C ASP A 45 -15.55 3.02 16.29
N PHE A 46 -16.02 3.58 17.41
CA PHE A 46 -15.16 3.92 18.55
C PHE A 46 -14.77 2.69 19.39
N GLU A 47 -15.53 1.59 19.31
CA GLU A 47 -15.18 0.33 19.97
C GLU A 47 -14.14 -0.44 19.15
N ASN A 48 -14.17 -0.29 17.83
CA ASN A 48 -13.22 -0.90 16.91
C ASN A 48 -12.76 0.08 15.80
N PRO A 49 -11.87 1.04 16.10
CA PRO A 49 -11.32 1.97 15.12
C PRO A 49 -10.60 1.30 13.95
N GLU A 50 -10.06 0.09 14.15
CA GLU A 50 -9.39 -0.70 13.11
C GLU A 50 -10.35 -1.06 11.97
N LYS A 51 -11.60 -1.39 12.30
CA LYS A 51 -12.65 -1.63 11.29
C LYS A 51 -12.91 -0.39 10.43
N THR A 52 -12.99 0.77 11.05
CA THR A 52 -13.17 2.06 10.35
C THR A 52 -11.97 2.34 9.43
N ALA A 53 -10.76 2.12 9.92
CA ALA A 53 -9.53 2.29 9.15
C ALA A 53 -9.48 1.37 7.92
N LEU A 54 -9.83 0.09 8.08
CA LEU A 54 -9.89 -0.89 7.00
C LEU A 54 -10.94 -0.53 5.94
N GLU A 55 -12.13 -0.07 6.34
CA GLU A 55 -13.15 0.41 5.42
C GLU A 55 -12.62 1.60 4.59
N GLY A 56 -11.91 2.54 5.22
CA GLY A 56 -11.27 3.65 4.51
C GLY A 56 -10.25 3.23 3.47
N ILE A 57 -9.44 2.21 3.76
CA ILE A 57 -8.50 1.62 2.79
C ILE A 57 -9.27 0.98 1.63
N HIS A 58 -10.36 0.26 1.92
CA HIS A 58 -11.16 -0.39 0.89
C HIS A 58 -11.88 0.63 -0.02
N ARG A 59 -12.33 1.77 0.53
CA ARG A 59 -12.88 2.90 -0.25
C ARG A 59 -11.86 3.48 -1.21
N LEU A 60 -10.60 3.63 -0.75
CA LEU A 60 -9.50 4.07 -1.61
C LEU A 60 -9.23 3.07 -2.74
N GLU A 61 -9.18 1.77 -2.45
CA GLU A 61 -9.02 0.73 -3.47
C GLU A 61 -10.14 0.82 -4.52
N ASN A 62 -11.40 0.92 -4.08
CA ASN A 62 -12.54 1.03 -4.99
C ASN A 62 -12.50 2.32 -5.83
N PHE A 63 -12.04 3.44 -5.25
CA PHE A 63 -11.84 4.68 -5.99
C PHE A 63 -10.76 4.53 -7.07
N LEU A 64 -9.62 3.95 -6.73
CA LEU A 64 -8.55 3.73 -7.70
C LEU A 64 -9.01 2.81 -8.84
N LYS A 65 -9.75 1.73 -8.55
CA LYS A 65 -10.40 0.89 -9.58
C LYS A 65 -11.35 1.69 -10.45
N SER A 66 -12.20 2.54 -9.85
CA SER A 66 -13.25 3.26 -10.60
C SER A 66 -12.70 4.29 -11.58
N ILE A 67 -11.48 4.81 -11.35
CA ILE A 67 -10.78 5.70 -12.28
C ILE A 67 -9.81 4.96 -13.23
N GLY A 68 -9.88 3.62 -13.26
CA GLY A 68 -9.11 2.79 -14.19
C GLY A 68 -7.64 2.56 -13.81
N MET A 69 -7.28 2.72 -12.53
CA MET A 69 -5.94 2.33 -12.06
C MET A 69 -5.86 0.82 -11.88
N THR A 70 -4.71 0.26 -12.24
CA THR A 70 -4.30 -1.10 -11.88
C THR A 70 -3.93 -1.16 -10.40
N LEU A 71 -4.29 -2.24 -9.72
CA LEU A 71 -4.10 -2.45 -8.28
C LEU A 71 -3.28 -3.68 -7.91
N THR A 72 -2.93 -4.55 -8.86
CA THR A 72 -2.11 -5.74 -8.57
C THR A 72 -0.83 -5.77 -9.40
N PHE A 73 0.14 -6.58 -8.97
CA PHE A 73 1.38 -6.83 -9.71
C PHE A 73 1.09 -7.52 -11.04
N GLU A 74 0.15 -8.46 -11.05
CA GLU A 74 -0.26 -9.18 -12.26
C GLU A 74 -0.76 -8.22 -13.35
N GLU A 75 -1.57 -7.22 -12.99
CA GLU A 75 -2.13 -6.24 -13.93
C GLU A 75 -1.06 -5.36 -14.61
N ILE A 76 0.10 -5.19 -13.96
CA ILE A 76 1.24 -4.44 -14.51
C ILE A 76 2.36 -5.33 -15.05
N GLY A 77 2.15 -6.66 -15.09
CA GLY A 77 3.10 -7.64 -15.59
C GLY A 77 4.27 -7.95 -14.64
N ALA A 78 4.21 -7.51 -13.38
CA ALA A 78 5.19 -7.84 -12.36
C ALA A 78 4.97 -9.25 -11.82
N LYS A 79 6.06 -9.97 -11.51
CA LYS A 79 6.02 -11.34 -10.99
C LYS A 79 6.51 -11.38 -9.56
N GLU A 80 6.06 -12.39 -8.82
CA GLU A 80 6.59 -12.67 -7.49
C GLU A 80 8.12 -12.87 -7.50
N SER A 81 8.68 -13.45 -8.57
CA SER A 81 10.12 -13.63 -8.75
C SER A 81 10.91 -12.31 -8.78
N ASP A 82 10.26 -11.19 -9.07
CA ASP A 82 10.90 -9.87 -9.17
C ASP A 82 11.00 -9.18 -7.79
N ILE A 83 10.26 -9.67 -6.78
CA ILE A 83 10.21 -9.09 -5.43
C ILE A 83 11.62 -8.97 -4.81
N PRO A 84 12.49 -10.00 -4.80
CA PRO A 84 13.80 -9.88 -4.17
C PRO A 84 14.65 -8.74 -4.77
N TYR A 85 14.62 -8.61 -6.09
CA TYR A 85 15.34 -7.53 -6.79
C TYR A 85 14.74 -6.15 -6.46
N MET A 86 13.40 -6.03 -6.43
CA MET A 86 12.73 -4.78 -6.09
C MET A 86 12.99 -4.36 -4.64
N VAL A 87 13.06 -5.31 -3.71
CA VAL A 87 13.43 -5.06 -2.30
C VAL A 87 14.87 -4.55 -2.25
N GLU A 88 15.82 -5.25 -2.86
CA GLU A 88 17.24 -4.85 -2.88
C GLU A 88 17.41 -3.42 -3.40
N LYS A 89 16.76 -3.11 -4.54
CA LYS A 89 16.80 -1.76 -5.13
C LYS A 89 16.17 -0.69 -4.27
N LEU A 90 15.07 -0.99 -3.57
CA LEU A 90 14.43 -0.02 -2.68
C LEU A 90 15.29 0.25 -1.44
N MET A 91 15.84 -0.82 -0.84
CA MET A 91 16.67 -0.70 0.36
C MET A 91 17.97 0.04 0.06
N ASN A 92 18.61 -0.19 -1.10
CA ASN A 92 19.82 0.49 -1.54
C ASN A 92 20.91 0.53 -0.45
N GLY A 93 21.15 -0.63 0.18
CA GLY A 93 22.14 -0.80 1.26
C GLY A 93 21.74 -0.21 2.62
N LYS A 94 20.51 0.29 2.78
CA LYS A 94 19.99 0.78 4.05
C LYS A 94 19.33 -0.34 4.85
N ASP A 95 19.40 -0.26 6.18
CA ASP A 95 18.68 -1.19 7.06
C ASP A 95 17.17 -0.90 7.11
N LYS A 96 16.80 0.37 6.93
CA LYS A 96 15.41 0.83 6.91
C LYS A 96 15.18 1.90 5.86
N VAL A 97 13.98 1.90 5.29
CA VAL A 97 13.48 3.02 4.46
C VAL A 97 12.50 3.87 5.25
N SER A 98 12.55 5.18 5.03
CA SER A 98 11.66 6.14 5.70
C SER A 98 10.23 5.98 5.19
N SER A 99 9.29 5.89 6.13
CA SER A 99 7.84 5.73 5.92
C SER A 99 7.14 6.14 7.23
N LEU A 100 5.81 6.00 7.31
CA LEU A 100 5.04 6.21 8.56
C LEU A 100 5.62 5.40 9.74
N VAL A 101 6.15 4.22 9.42
CA VAL A 101 7.03 3.43 10.28
C VAL A 101 8.32 3.14 9.50
N GLY A 102 9.46 3.02 10.19
CA GLY A 102 10.71 2.64 9.52
C GLY A 102 10.64 1.19 9.04
N LEU A 103 10.55 0.98 7.72
CA LEU A 103 10.34 -0.33 7.10
C LEU A 103 11.68 -1.02 6.84
N THR A 104 11.80 -2.28 7.27
CA THR A 104 12.92 -3.17 6.96
C THR A 104 12.75 -3.84 5.60
N ALA A 105 13.79 -4.52 5.10
CA ALA A 105 13.69 -5.32 3.87
C ALA A 105 12.55 -6.35 3.93
N LYS A 106 12.34 -6.96 5.10
CA LYS A 106 11.26 -7.92 5.33
C LYS A 106 9.88 -7.27 5.25
N ASP A 107 9.72 -6.07 5.83
CA ASP A 107 8.47 -5.33 5.74
C ASP A 107 8.13 -4.97 4.28
N VAL A 108 9.14 -4.54 3.51
CA VAL A 108 8.98 -4.23 2.08
C VAL A 108 8.58 -5.49 1.30
N GLU A 109 9.19 -6.63 1.58
CA GLU A 109 8.83 -7.91 0.96
C GLU A 109 7.36 -8.28 1.26
N GLU A 110 6.94 -8.17 2.51
CA GLU A 110 5.55 -8.43 2.91
C GLU A 110 4.57 -7.48 2.21
N ILE A 111 4.90 -6.19 2.10
CA ILE A 111 4.10 -5.21 1.34
C ILE A 111 4.00 -5.59 -0.13
N TYR A 112 5.10 -6.00 -0.78
CA TYR A 112 5.05 -6.43 -2.18
C TYR A 112 4.24 -7.71 -2.36
N ARG A 113 4.29 -8.63 -1.41
CA ARG A 113 3.44 -9.85 -1.42
C ARG A 113 1.96 -9.54 -1.24
N LEU A 114 1.62 -8.51 -0.47
CA LEU A 114 0.24 -8.01 -0.34
C LEU A 114 -0.28 -7.33 -1.62
N ALA A 115 0.61 -6.93 -2.52
CA ALA A 115 0.30 -6.28 -3.79
C ALA A 115 0.31 -7.24 -4.99
N LEU A 116 0.57 -8.54 -4.76
CA LEU A 116 0.52 -9.56 -5.81
C LEU A 116 -0.87 -9.67 -6.45
#